data_AF-A0A974P7A0-F1
#
_entry.id   AF-A0A974P7A0-F1
#
_cell.length_a   1.000
_cell.length_b   1.000
_cell.length_c   1.000
_cell.angle_alpha   90.00
_cell.angle_beta   90.00
_cell.angle_gamma   90.00
#
_symmetry.space_group_name_H-M   'P 1'
#
loop_
_entity.id
_entity.type
_entity.pdbx_description
1 polymer ?
#
loop_
_entity_poly.entity_id
_entity_poly.type
_entity_poly.pdbx_seq_one_letter_code
_entity_poly.pdbx_strand_id
1 'polypeptide(L)'
;MLGAAAEAVEGQGSPRSMMFAGPRLGVHRLTYKDDGMAYAAADGTIVARWKGSARLEQWVFEAHHRLLSGRAARRWSASRGWPAPCSASPG
;
A
#
# COMPACT_ATOMS: atom_id res chain seq x y z
N MET A 1 6.83 -17.10 15.24
CA MET A 1 6.83 -18.29 14.35
C MET A 1 6.83 -17.79 12.91
N LEU A 2 7.99 -17.73 12.25
CA LEU A 2 8.10 -17.20 10.88
C LEU A 2 7.49 -18.14 9.82
N GLY A 3 7.50 -19.46 10.08
CA GLY A 3 6.96 -20.47 9.15
C GLY A 3 5.44 -20.42 9.00
N ALA A 4 4.69 -20.30 10.11
CA ALA A 4 3.23 -20.26 10.07
C ALA A 4 2.69 -19.06 9.27
N ALA A 5 3.32 -17.89 9.41
CA ALA A 5 2.96 -16.70 8.63
C ALA A 5 3.27 -16.88 7.13
N ALA A 6 4.35 -17.58 6.79
CA ALA A 6 4.69 -17.89 5.41
C ALA A 6 3.67 -18.85 4.77
N GLU A 7 3.32 -19.93 5.47
CA GLU A 7 2.33 -20.92 4.99
C GLU A 7 0.93 -20.31 4.84
N ALA A 8 0.47 -19.55 5.83
CA ALA A 8 -0.83 -18.87 5.79
C ALA A 8 -0.95 -17.91 4.60
N VAL A 9 0.16 -17.30 4.19
CA VAL A 9 0.20 -16.35 3.09
C VAL A 9 0.34 -17.04 1.72
N GLU A 10 1.10 -18.13 1.61
CA GLU A 10 1.18 -18.91 0.38
C GLU A 10 -0.20 -19.40 -0.08
N GLY A 11 -1.07 -19.79 0.87
CA GLY A 11 -2.45 -20.17 0.61
C GLY A 11 -3.36 -19.06 0.04
N GLN A 12 -2.90 -17.80 0.01
CA GLN A 12 -3.71 -16.63 -0.39
C GLN A 12 -3.30 -15.99 -1.72
N GLY A 13 -2.53 -16.72 -2.52
CA GLY A 13 -2.23 -16.38 -3.91
C GLY A 13 -0.75 -16.14 -4.20
N SER A 14 0.14 -16.95 -3.59
CA SER A 14 1.59 -17.01 -3.85
C SER A 14 2.24 -15.65 -4.12
N PRO A 15 2.53 -14.87 -3.07
CA PRO A 15 3.23 -13.61 -3.24
C PRO A 15 4.59 -13.82 -3.92
N ARG A 16 5.02 -12.84 -4.70
CA ARG A 16 6.36 -12.77 -5.28
C ARG A 16 7.42 -12.53 -4.20
N SER A 17 7.10 -11.75 -3.18
CA SER A 17 8.00 -11.49 -2.07
C SER A 17 7.25 -11.16 -0.78
N MET A 18 7.92 -11.42 0.34
CA MET A 18 7.46 -11.11 1.69
C MET A 18 8.56 -10.36 2.44
N MET A 19 8.21 -9.23 3.04
CA MET A 19 9.05 -8.49 3.97
C MET A 19 8.50 -8.70 5.38
N PHE A 20 9.33 -9.20 6.30
CA PHE A 20 8.88 -9.52 7.64
C PHE A 20 8.64 -8.27 8.50
N ALA A 21 7.70 -8.38 9.43
CA ALA A 21 7.41 -7.35 10.41
C ALA A 21 8.67 -6.95 11.19
N GLY A 22 8.99 -5.67 11.12
CA GLY A 22 9.98 -5.05 12.00
C GLY A 22 9.35 -4.61 13.33
N PRO A 23 10.17 -4.28 14.34
CA PRO A 23 9.72 -4.00 15.71
C PRO A 23 8.78 -2.79 15.86
N ARG A 24 8.65 -1.93 14.84
CA ARG A 24 7.85 -0.70 14.90
C ARG A 24 6.46 -0.83 14.29
N LEU A 25 6.29 -1.67 13.27
CA LEU A 25 5.04 -1.75 12.49
C LEU A 25 4.27 -3.05 12.74
N GLY A 26 4.94 -4.12 13.17
CA GLY A 26 4.28 -5.36 13.59
C GLY A 26 3.53 -6.16 12.50
N VAL A 27 3.59 -5.72 11.23
CA VAL A 27 2.94 -6.40 10.09
C VAL A 27 3.95 -6.82 9.03
N HIS A 28 3.72 -7.98 8.43
CA HIS A 28 4.43 -8.46 7.25
C HIS A 28 3.89 -7.75 6.02
N ARG A 29 4.76 -7.34 5.09
CA ARG A 29 4.35 -6.80 3.80
C ARG A 29 4.50 -7.86 2.71
N LEU A 30 3.45 -8.06 1.93
CA LEU A 30 3.39 -8.99 0.82
C LEU A 30 3.36 -8.21 -0.48
N THR A 31 4.08 -8.70 -1.48
CA THR A 31 4.01 -8.19 -2.86
C THR A 31 3.66 -9.33 -3.78
N TYR A 32 2.60 -9.18 -4.57
CA TYR A 32 2.09 -10.18 -5.51
C TYR A 32 2.63 -9.94 -6.93
N LYS A 33 2.41 -10.91 -7.82
CA LYS A 33 2.90 -10.82 -9.21
C LYS A 33 2.17 -9.77 -10.05
N ASP A 34 0.91 -9.50 -9.71
CA ASP A 34 0.00 -8.58 -10.38
C ASP A 34 0.06 -7.14 -9.82
N ASP A 35 1.20 -6.80 -9.22
CA ASP A 35 1.46 -5.55 -8.50
C ASP A 35 0.50 -5.26 -7.33
N GLY A 36 -0.21 -6.30 -6.88
CA GLY A 36 -0.91 -6.30 -5.60
C GLY A 36 0.07 -6.22 -4.44
N MET A 37 -0.38 -5.56 -3.37
CA MET A 37 0.32 -5.49 -2.10
C MET A 37 -0.65 -5.84 -0.98
N ALA A 38 -0.14 -6.41 0.11
CA ALA A 38 -0.92 -6.63 1.31
C ALA A 38 -0.09 -6.46 2.58
N TYR A 39 -0.77 -6.18 3.69
CA TYR A 39 -0.23 -6.34 5.03
C TYR A 39 -0.88 -7.54 5.70
N ALA A 40 -0.05 -8.36 6.33
CA ALA A 40 -0.47 -9.49 7.14
C ALA A 40 -0.02 -9.30 8.59
N ALA A 41 -0.88 -9.65 9.54
CA ALA A 41 -0.52 -9.76 10.94
C ALA A 41 0.41 -10.96 11.16
N ALA A 42 0.99 -11.08 12.35
CA ALA A 42 1.99 -12.11 12.69
C ALA A 42 1.49 -13.55 12.56
N ASP A 43 0.18 -13.75 12.58
CA ASP A 43 -0.52 -15.02 12.38
C ASP A 43 -0.84 -15.31 10.90
N GLY A 44 -0.48 -14.41 9.99
CA GLY A 44 -0.78 -14.50 8.56
C GLY A 44 -2.13 -13.91 8.15
N THR A 45 -2.92 -13.37 9.09
CA THR A 45 -4.21 -12.74 8.76
C THR A 45 -3.99 -11.48 7.94
N ILE A 46 -4.59 -11.40 6.75
CA ILE A 46 -4.50 -10.19 5.91
C ILE A 46 -5.34 -9.08 6.53
N VAL A 47 -4.67 -8.00 6.94
CA VAL A 47 -5.31 -6.82 7.54
C VAL A 47 -5.58 -5.72 6.52
N ALA A 48 -4.88 -5.74 5.38
CA ALA A 48 -5.14 -4.83 4.27
C ALA A 48 -4.60 -5.40 2.97
N ARG A 49 -5.32 -5.18 1.85
CA ARG A 49 -4.86 -5.50 0.49
C ARG A 49 -5.16 -4.33 -0.44
N TRP A 50 -4.23 -3.99 -1.31
CA TRP A 50 -4.37 -2.87 -2.24
C TRP A 50 -3.58 -3.10 -3.53
N LYS A 51 -3.79 -2.24 -4.52
CA LYS A 51 -3.05 -2.18 -5.79
C LYS A 51 -2.68 -0.74 -6.10
N GLY A 52 -1.55 -0.55 -6.77
CA GLY A 52 -1.07 0.77 -7.18
C GLY A 52 -0.90 1.76 -6.02
N SER A 53 -1.00 3.05 -6.33
CA SER A 53 -0.81 4.17 -5.38
C SER A 53 -2.01 4.44 -4.44
N ALA A 54 -2.75 3.40 -4.05
CA ALA A 54 -3.92 3.52 -3.16
C ALA A 54 -3.56 3.86 -1.70
N ARG A 55 -2.27 3.88 -1.35
CA ARG A 55 -1.75 4.26 -0.04
C ARG A 55 -0.69 5.36 -0.16
N LEU A 56 -0.60 6.21 0.85
CA LEU A 56 0.29 7.37 0.87
C LEU A 56 1.75 6.96 0.70
N GLU A 57 2.21 5.90 1.38
CA GLU A 57 3.60 5.45 1.28
C GLU A 57 3.94 4.97 -0.14
N GLN A 58 3.00 4.30 -0.81
CA GLN A 58 3.18 3.84 -2.18
C GLN A 58 3.18 5.02 -3.17
N TRP A 59 2.30 6.01 -2.94
CA TRP A 59 2.29 7.24 -3.71
C TRP A 59 3.60 8.02 -3.56
N VAL A 60 4.13 8.17 -2.34
CA VAL A 60 5.41 8.86 -2.09
C VAL A 60 6.55 8.16 -2.83
N PHE A 61 6.60 6.82 -2.77
CA PHE A 61 7.60 6.03 -3.50
C PHE A 61 7.49 6.25 -5.01
N GLU A 62 6.28 6.15 -5.57
CA GLU A 62 6.04 6.37 -7.01
C GLU A 62 6.36 7.81 -7.44
N ALA A 63 6.01 8.81 -6.63
CA ALA A 63 6.31 10.21 -6.88
C ALA A 63 7.83 10.47 -6.86
N HIS A 64 8.54 9.91 -5.88
CA HIS A 64 9.99 10.02 -5.78
C HIS A 64 10.68 9.49 -7.04
N HIS A 65 10.31 8.28 -7.49
CA HIS A 65 10.86 7.70 -8.71
C HIS A 65 10.48 8.47 -9.98
N ARG A 66 9.28 9.06 -10.06
CA ARG A 66 8.87 9.90 -11.20
C ARG A 66 9.66 11.20 -11.27
N LEU A 67 9.79 11.89 -10.14
CA LEU A 67 10.54 13.14 -10.06
C LEU A 67 12.04 12.90 -10.36
N LEU A 68 12.61 11.81 -9.83
CA LEU A 68 14.00 11.44 -10.10
C LEU A 68 14.27 10.93 -11.51
N SER A 69 13.26 10.38 -12.21
CA SER A 69 13.40 9.93 -13.61
C SER A 69 13.19 11.05 -14.63
N GLY A 70 13.10 12.31 -14.20
CA GLY A 70 12.89 13.47 -15.08
C GLY A 70 11.48 13.54 -15.70
N ARG A 71 10.58 12.62 -15.36
CA ARG A 71 9.15 12.70 -15.67
C ARG A 71 8.48 13.64 -14.65
N ALA A 72 8.64 14.94 -14.86
CA ALA A 72 7.91 15.95 -14.11
C ALA A 72 6.39 15.70 -14.22
N ALA A 73 5.72 15.83 -13.07
CA ALA A 73 4.36 15.41 -12.75
C ALA A 73 3.30 15.56 -13.87
N ARG A 74 2.59 14.47 -14.17
CA ARG A 74 1.24 14.57 -14.75
C ARG A 74 0.33 15.17 -13.67
N ARG A 75 -0.34 16.29 -13.96
CA ARG A 75 -1.31 16.93 -13.06
C ARG A 75 -2.35 15.88 -12.61
N TRP A 76 -2.45 15.65 -11.30
CA TRP A 76 -3.54 14.85 -10.75
C TRP A 76 -4.77 15.77 -10.65
N SER A 77 -5.69 15.70 -11.61
CA SER A 77 -7.03 16.24 -11.39
C SER A 77 -7.80 15.24 -10.52
N ALA A 78 -8.23 15.68 -9.35
CA ALA A 78 -9.06 14.89 -8.46
C ALA A 78 -10.44 14.67 -9.11
N SER A 79 -10.59 13.63 -9.93
CA SER A 79 -11.88 13.26 -10.52
C SER A 79 -12.64 12.21 -9.71
N ARG A 80 -12.13 11.80 -8.53
CA ARG A 80 -12.88 10.97 -7.58
C ARG A 80 -12.70 11.47 -6.16
N GLY A 81 -13.63 12.35 -5.78
CA GLY A 81 -14.19 12.48 -4.43
C GLY A 81 -13.22 12.68 -3.28
N TRP A 82 -12.72 13.91 -3.11
CA TRP A 82 -12.41 14.43 -1.78
C TRP A 82 -13.64 15.23 -1.32
N PRO A 83 -14.18 15.05 -0.10
CA PRO A 83 -15.27 15.89 0.37
C PRO A 83 -14.76 17.34 0.49
N ALA A 84 -15.46 18.28 -0.17
CA ALA A 84 -15.13 19.69 -0.06
C ALA A 84 -15.13 20.11 1.42
N PRO A 85 -14.16 20.93 1.89
CA PRO A 85 -14.27 21.53 3.21
C PRO A 85 -15.55 22.38 3.24
N CYS A 86 -16.35 22.21 4.30
CA CYS A 86 -17.56 22.98 4.53
C CYS A 86 -17.26 24.47 4.35
N SER A 87 -17.85 25.08 3.31
CA SER A 87 -17.90 26.53 3.19
C SER A 87 -18.69 27.05 4.39
N ALA A 88 -18.04 27.77 5.29
CA ALA A 88 -18.73 28.59 6.27
C ALA A 88 -19.53 29.65 5.49
N SER A 89 -20.86 29.61 5.61
CA SER A 89 -21.72 30.69 5.15
C SER A 89 -21.42 31.96 5.95
N PRO A 90 -21.23 33.13 5.33
CA PRO A 90 -21.32 34.37 6.07
C PRO A 90 -22.80 34.60 6.43
N GLY A 91 -23.03 34.93 7.70
CA GLY A 91 -24.34 35.34 8.22
C GLY A 91 -24.74 36.73 7.76
#